data_AF-A0A921N1Q0-F1
#
_entry.id   AF-A0A921N1Q0-F1
#
_cell.length_a   1.000
_cell.length_b   1.000
_cell.length_c   1.000
_cell.angle_alpha   90.00
_cell.angle_beta   90.00
_cell.angle_gamma   90.00
#
_symmetry.space_group_name_H-M   'P 1'
#
loop_
_entity.id
_entity.type
_entity.pdbx_description
1 polymer ?
#
loop_
_entity_poly.entity_id
_entity_poly.type
_entity_poly.pdbx_seq_one_letter_code
_entity_poly.pdbx_strand_id
1 'polypeptide(L)'
;IGVETFDYDFRNGYLNKNAKFKTVEELKEYFDSPCIMVGIKGQTKEMIDRDMDIVLNNFDHATINIFIDNTSSVKRDEELVNWFANKYKHLVENPKIEVLFNNTDFGVGD
;
A
#
# COMPACT_ATOMS: atom_id res chain seq x y z
N ILE A 1 5.28 10.06 -7.23
CA ILE A 1 5.64 10.03 -5.79
C ILE A 1 4.95 8.82 -5.18
N GLY A 2 5.56 8.15 -4.20
CA GLY A 2 4.85 7.12 -3.45
C GLY A 2 3.91 7.76 -2.43
N VAL A 3 2.62 7.45 -2.52
CA VAL A 3 1.59 7.87 -1.56
C VAL A 3 1.75 7.08 -0.27
N GLU A 4 2.09 5.80 -0.39
CA GLU A 4 2.25 4.77 0.65
C GLU A 4 0.95 4.43 1.39
N THR A 5 0.17 5.43 1.79
CA THR A 5 -1.18 5.27 2.36
C THR A 5 -1.95 6.58 2.22
N PHE A 6 -3.28 6.53 2.13
CA PHE A 6 -4.12 7.72 2.19
C PHE A 6 -4.35 8.22 3.61
N ASP A 7 -3.99 7.43 4.63
CA ASP A 7 -4.00 7.87 6.02
C ASP A 7 -2.95 8.98 6.26
N TYR A 8 -3.44 10.19 6.57
CA TYR A 8 -2.58 11.37 6.68
C TYR A 8 -1.59 11.27 7.85
N ASP A 9 -2.05 10.78 9.01
CA ASP A 9 -1.25 10.74 10.24
C ASP A 9 -0.19 9.66 10.14
N PHE A 10 -0.51 8.51 9.54
CA PHE A 10 0.48 7.48 9.27
C PHE A 10 1.49 7.94 8.21
N ARG A 11 1.02 8.53 7.10
CA ARG A 11 1.89 9.00 6.01
C ARG A 11 2.89 10.07 6.46
N ASN A 12 2.43 11.05 7.24
CA ASN A 12 3.24 12.21 7.62
C ASN A 12 3.85 12.10 9.02
N GLY A 13 3.17 11.48 9.97
CA GLY A 13 3.66 11.29 11.33
C GLY A 13 4.57 10.07 11.46
N TYR A 14 4.17 8.91 10.93
CA TYR A 14 4.94 7.67 11.06
C TYR A 14 5.98 7.49 9.94
N LEU A 15 5.57 7.68 8.67
CA LEU A 15 6.45 7.49 7.51
C LEU A 15 7.23 8.75 7.10
N ASN A 16 6.93 9.91 7.70
CA ASN A 16 7.61 11.19 7.45
C ASN A 16 7.72 11.57 5.95
N LYS A 17 6.67 11.31 5.17
CA LYS A 17 6.66 11.57 3.71
C LYS A 17 6.59 13.05 3.35
N ASN A 18 6.23 13.93 4.29
CA ASN A 18 5.99 15.36 4.08
C ASN A 18 5.07 15.64 2.87
N ALA A 19 4.04 14.79 2.72
CA ALA A 19 3.09 14.83 1.62
C ALA A 19 1.80 15.53 2.08
N LYS A 20 1.63 16.78 1.64
CA LYS A 20 0.62 17.71 2.18
C LYS A 20 -0.78 17.55 1.61
N PHE A 21 -0.97 16.74 0.57
CA PHE A 21 -2.30 16.48 0.02
C PHE A 21 -3.17 15.82 1.09
N LYS A 22 -4.46 16.15 1.07
CA LYS A 22 -5.48 15.65 1.99
C LYS A 22 -6.60 14.92 1.27
N THR A 23 -6.80 15.21 -0.01
CA THR A 23 -7.86 14.57 -0.80
C THR A 23 -7.30 13.83 -2.01
N VAL A 24 -8.13 12.97 -2.58
CA VAL A 24 -7.80 12.18 -3.78
C VAL A 24 -7.73 13.09 -5.00
N GLU A 25 -8.58 14.10 -5.05
CA GLU A 25 -8.63 15.11 -6.12
C GLU A 25 -7.33 15.90 -6.17
N GLU A 26 -6.86 16.39 -5.01
CA GLU A 26 -5.56 17.07 -4.91
C GLU A 26 -4.42 16.17 -5.39
N LEU A 27 -4.45 14.87 -5.05
CA LEU A 27 -3.42 13.94 -5.51
C LEU A 27 -3.43 13.75 -7.03
N LYS A 28 -4.63 13.63 -7.62
CA LYS A 28 -4.84 13.42 -9.06
C LYS A 28 -4.38 14.59 -9.92
N GLU A 29 -4.28 15.81 -9.37
CA GLU A 29 -3.69 16.95 -10.09
C GLU A 29 -2.21 16.74 -10.42
N TYR A 30 -1.51 15.89 -9.64
CA TYR A 30 -0.07 15.71 -9.75
C TYR A 30 0.35 14.27 -10.10
N PHE A 31 -0.53 13.27 -9.91
CA PHE A 31 -0.19 11.86 -10.11
C PHE A 31 -1.34 11.06 -10.71
N ASP A 32 -1.02 10.32 -11.78
CA ASP A 32 -1.97 9.46 -12.49
C ASP A 32 -2.18 8.09 -11.82
N SER A 33 -1.17 7.60 -11.10
CA SER A 33 -1.17 6.28 -10.46
C SER A 33 -0.51 6.33 -9.08
N PRO A 34 -1.23 5.96 -7.99
CA PRO A 34 -0.68 5.92 -6.66
C PRO A 34 0.11 4.61 -6.43
N CYS A 35 1.21 4.72 -5.68
CA CYS A 35 1.85 3.57 -5.06
C CYS A 35 1.44 3.49 -3.59
N ILE A 36 0.87 2.35 -3.17
CA ILE A 36 0.45 2.06 -1.80
C ILE A 36 1.38 1.00 -1.22
N MET A 37 1.71 1.14 0.07
CA MET A 37 2.59 0.24 0.81
C MET A 37 1.77 -0.52 1.86
N VAL A 38 1.87 -1.85 1.86
CA VAL A 38 1.11 -2.70 2.78
C VAL A 38 2.04 -3.57 3.60
N GLY A 39 1.70 -3.80 4.88
CA GLY A 39 2.44 -4.71 5.74
C GLY A 39 3.51 -4.02 6.57
N ILE A 40 3.31 -2.74 6.90
CA ILE A 40 4.18 -1.99 7.81
C ILE A 40 3.60 -2.02 9.23
N LYS A 41 4.45 -2.24 10.24
CA LYS A 41 4.05 -2.13 11.64
C LYS A 41 3.44 -0.78 11.95
N GLY A 42 2.30 -0.81 12.64
CA GLY A 42 1.51 0.38 12.97
C GLY A 42 0.39 0.68 11.99
N GLN A 43 0.35 0.03 10.81
CA GLN A 43 -0.86 -0.01 10.00
C GLN A 43 -1.95 -0.84 10.71
N THR A 44 -3.20 -0.60 10.35
CA THR A 44 -4.31 -1.48 10.70
C THR A 44 -4.97 -2.03 9.43
N LYS A 45 -5.78 -3.08 9.60
CA LYS A 45 -6.57 -3.66 8.51
C LYS A 45 -7.53 -2.64 7.92
N GLU A 46 -8.13 -1.81 8.76
CA GLU A 46 -9.07 -0.75 8.37
C GLU A 46 -8.39 0.34 7.56
N MET A 47 -7.14 0.69 7.88
CA MET A 47 -6.36 1.64 7.08
C MET A 47 -6.10 1.07 5.68
N ILE A 48 -5.66 -0.19 5.61
CA ILE A 48 -5.37 -0.86 4.34
C ILE A 48 -6.65 -1.04 3.52
N ASP A 49 -7.76 -1.42 4.14
CA ASP A 49 -9.07 -1.53 3.49
C ASP A 49 -9.49 -0.20 2.87
N ARG A 50 -9.38 0.88 3.63
CA ARG A 50 -9.67 2.24 3.16
C ARG A 50 -8.77 2.63 1.99
N ASP A 51 -7.48 2.29 2.04
CA ASP A 51 -6.55 2.56 0.95
C ASP A 51 -6.97 1.80 -0.32
N MET A 52 -7.35 0.53 -0.21
CA MET A 52 -7.82 -0.27 -1.35
C MET A 52 -9.13 0.30 -1.93
N ASP A 53 -10.08 0.69 -1.08
CA ASP A 53 -11.34 1.29 -1.53
C ASP A 53 -11.10 2.59 -2.29
N ILE A 54 -10.19 3.44 -1.81
CA ILE A 54 -9.82 4.68 -2.50
C ILE A 54 -9.17 4.35 -3.86
N VAL A 55 -8.20 3.43 -3.88
CA VAL A 55 -7.51 3.02 -5.11
C VAL A 55 -8.50 2.53 -6.15
N LEU A 56 -9.31 1.54 -5.81
CA LEU A 56 -10.18 0.81 -6.74
C LEU A 56 -11.30 1.69 -7.32
N ASN A 57 -11.77 2.68 -6.55
CA ASN A 57 -12.86 3.56 -6.98
C ASN A 57 -12.39 4.84 -7.69
N ASN A 58 -11.12 5.21 -7.57
CA ASN A 58 -10.66 6.50 -8.06
C ASN A 58 -9.55 6.42 -9.10
N PHE A 59 -8.79 5.33 -9.21
CA PHE A 59 -7.63 5.28 -10.09
C PHE A 59 -7.79 4.21 -11.17
N ASP A 60 -7.33 4.54 -12.38
CA ASP A 60 -7.30 3.58 -13.49
C ASP A 60 -6.09 2.65 -13.43
N HIS A 61 -5.03 3.07 -12.74
CA HIS A 61 -3.84 2.27 -12.45
C HIS A 61 -3.36 2.53 -11.03
N ALA A 62 -2.86 1.50 -10.35
CA ALA A 62 -2.17 1.64 -9.08
C ALA A 62 -1.18 0.49 -8.85
N THR A 63 -0.18 0.76 -8.01
CA THR A 63 0.78 -0.28 -7.56
C THR A 63 0.60 -0.50 -6.07
N ILE A 64 0.37 -1.75 -5.66
CA ILE A 64 0.40 -2.16 -4.26
C ILE A 64 1.73 -2.87 -3.99
N ASN A 65 2.57 -2.28 -3.16
CA ASN A 65 3.86 -2.83 -2.80
C ASN A 65 3.78 -3.46 -1.40
N ILE A 66 4.13 -4.74 -1.30
CA ILE A 66 4.22 -5.41 0.00
C ILE A 66 5.56 -5.06 0.62
N PHE A 67 5.52 -4.45 1.79
CA PHE A 67 6.71 -3.93 2.45
C PHE A 67 7.70 -5.05 2.75
N ILE A 68 8.96 -4.84 2.39
CA ILE A 68 10.08 -5.73 2.71
C ILE A 68 10.99 -4.99 3.67
N ASP A 69 11.42 -5.67 4.73
CA ASP A 69 12.35 -5.10 5.69
C ASP A 69 13.63 -4.60 4.99
N ASN A 70 14.06 -3.42 5.41
CA ASN A 70 15.27 -2.78 4.93
C ASN A 70 16.07 -2.21 6.13
N THR A 71 17.09 -1.42 5.87
CA THR A 71 17.96 -0.85 6.91
C THR A 71 17.30 0.25 7.75
N SER A 72 16.06 0.64 7.44
CA SER A 72 15.31 1.63 8.22
C SER A 72 14.75 1.06 9.53
N SER A 73 14.28 1.96 10.39
CA SER A 73 13.60 1.62 11.64
C SER A 73 12.17 1.12 11.43
N VAL A 74 11.59 1.35 10.25
CA VAL A 74 10.28 0.83 9.88
C VAL A 74 10.40 -0.68 9.69
N LYS A 75 9.44 -1.43 10.23
CA LYS A 75 9.46 -2.90 10.23
C LYS A 75 8.22 -3.47 9.58
N ARG A 76 8.40 -4.64 9.00
CA ARG A 76 7.34 -5.45 8.42
C ARG A 76 6.43 -6.05 9.48
N ASP A 77 5.15 -6.13 9.15
CA ASP A 77 4.11 -6.80 9.92
C ASP A 77 3.60 -8.02 9.13
N GLU A 78 4.10 -9.20 9.49
CA GLU A 78 3.75 -10.44 8.79
C GLU A 78 2.28 -10.81 8.94
N GLU A 79 1.61 -10.42 10.03
CA GLU A 79 0.19 -10.72 10.20
C GLU A 79 -0.65 -9.91 9.21
N LEU A 80 -0.30 -8.64 9.01
CA LEU A 80 -0.94 -7.80 8.00
C LEU A 80 -0.63 -8.26 6.58
N VAL A 81 0.61 -8.68 6.29
CA VAL A 81 0.95 -9.19 4.96
C VAL A 81 0.16 -10.45 4.65
N ASN A 82 0.16 -11.43 5.55
CA ASN A 82 -0.59 -12.68 5.36
C ASN A 82 -2.09 -12.43 5.23
N TRP A 83 -2.64 -11.53 6.05
CA TRP A 83 -4.04 -11.14 5.94
C TRP A 83 -4.35 -10.47 4.60
N PHE A 84 -3.51 -9.53 4.15
CA PHE A 84 -3.68 -8.83 2.88
C PHE A 84 -3.61 -9.81 1.70
N ALA A 85 -2.57 -10.65 1.66
CA ALA A 85 -2.38 -11.66 0.62
C ALA A 85 -3.61 -12.56 0.48
N ASN A 86 -4.22 -12.97 1.60
CA ASN A 86 -5.43 -13.81 1.57
C ASN A 86 -6.69 -13.04 1.15
N LYS A 87 -6.94 -11.87 1.75
CA LYS A 87 -8.16 -11.08 1.52
C LYS A 87 -8.19 -10.48 0.11
N TYR A 88 -7.06 -9.95 -0.33
CA TYR A 88 -6.90 -9.20 -1.57
C TYR A 88 -6.22 -10.00 -2.69
N LYS A 89 -6.14 -11.33 -2.57
CA LYS A 89 -5.57 -12.21 -3.62
C LYS A 89 -6.13 -11.96 -5.03
N HIS A 90 -7.40 -11.57 -5.12
CA HIS A 90 -8.09 -11.28 -6.38
C HIS A 90 -7.53 -10.06 -7.10
N LEU A 91 -6.80 -9.16 -6.41
CA LEU A 91 -6.18 -7.99 -7.03
C LEU A 91 -5.03 -8.39 -7.98
N VAL A 92 -4.43 -9.57 -7.80
CA VAL A 92 -3.38 -10.08 -8.71
C VAL A 92 -3.90 -10.30 -10.13
N GLU A 93 -5.20 -10.60 -10.27
CA GLU A 93 -5.85 -10.81 -11.56
C GLU A 93 -6.44 -9.50 -12.13
N ASN A 94 -6.41 -8.41 -11.37
CA ASN A 94 -6.97 -7.13 -11.81
C ASN A 94 -5.98 -6.39 -12.72
N PRO A 95 -6.31 -6.17 -14.01
CA PRO A 95 -5.38 -5.53 -14.96
C PRO A 95 -5.05 -4.06 -14.64
N LYS A 96 -5.81 -3.43 -13.74
CA LYS A 96 -5.56 -2.06 -13.27
C LYS A 96 -4.57 -2.01 -12.11
N ILE A 97 -4.33 -3.13 -11.43
CA ILE A 97 -3.58 -3.16 -10.18
C ILE A 97 -2.36 -4.04 -10.34
N GLU A 98 -1.18 -3.47 -10.10
CA GLU A 98 0.06 -4.23 -10.01
C GLU A 98 0.34 -4.51 -8.53
N VAL A 99 0.31 -5.79 -8.13
CA VAL A 99 0.66 -6.19 -6.76
C VAL A 99 2.06 -6.78 -6.75
N LEU A 100 2.98 -6.14 -6.04
CA LEU A 100 4.38 -6.51 -5.94
C LEU A 100 4.63 -7.22 -4.60
N PHE A 101 4.70 -8.55 -4.66
CA PHE A 101 5.10 -9.42 -3.55
C PHE A 101 6.57 -9.77 -3.64
N ASN A 102 7.17 -10.21 -2.53
CA ASN A 102 8.42 -10.95 -2.56
C ASN A 102 8.16 -12.44 -2.86
N ASN A 103 9.10 -13.14 -3.49
CA ASN A 103 8.94 -14.57 -3.86
C ASN A 103 8.57 -15.44 -2.65
N THR A 104 9.13 -15.13 -1.47
CA THR A 104 8.85 -15.82 -0.21
C THR A 104 7.41 -15.64 0.30
N ASP A 105 6.71 -14.60 -0.13
CA ASP A 105 5.36 -14.25 0.37
C ASP A 105 4.28 -15.20 -0.17
N PHE A 106 4.55 -15.88 -1.29
CA PHE A 106 3.70 -16.94 -1.82
C PHE A 106 4.13 -18.34 -1.37
N GLY A 107 5.12 -18.44 -0.46
CA GLY A 107 5.72 -19.71 -0.07
C GLY A 107 6.58 -20.33 -1.18
N VAL A 108 7.03 -19.53 -2.17
CA VAL A 108 7.89 -19.98 -3.26
C VAL A 108 9.29 -19.42 -3.03
N GLY A 109 10.10 -20.19 -2.31
CA GLY A 109 11.54 -20.00 -2.18
C GLY A 109 12.18 -21.38 -2.04
N ASP A 110 13.28 -21.60 -2.75
CA ASP A 110 14.05 -22.87 -2.80
C ASP A 110 14.32 -23.51 -1.43
#